data_AF-A0A0M9DSG6-F1
#
_entry.id   AF-A0A0M9DSG6-F1
#
_cell.length_a   1.000
_cell.length_b   1.000
_cell.length_c   1.000
_cell.angle_alpha   90.00
_cell.angle_beta   90.00
_cell.angle_gamma   90.00
#
_symmetry.space_group_name_H-M   'P 1'
#
loop_
_entity.id
_entity.type
_entity.pdbx_description
1 polymer ?
#
loop_
_entity_poly.entity_id
_entity_poly.type
_entity_poly.pdbx_seq_one_letter_code
_entity_poly.pdbx_strand_id
1 'polypeptide(L)' 'MKNNITTLAFLILIILSAFKLAPQTYITDTKKSKLSWVGYKAGSKQYGDLNLTNGSFVMNGTQITGGSFTFKYNFSS' A
#
# COMPACT_ATOMS: atom_id res chain seq x y z
N MET A 1 -16.71 -30.86 35.89
CA MET A 1 -15.70 -29.81 35.62
C MET A 1 -15.08 -29.85 34.22
N LYS A 2 -15.19 -30.94 33.44
CA LYS A 2 -14.60 -31.05 32.08
C LYS A 2 -15.16 -30.06 31.04
N ASN A 3 -16.35 -29.49 31.27
CA ASN A 3 -17.06 -28.71 30.26
C ASN A 3 -16.75 -27.20 30.35
N ASN A 4 -16.20 -26.72 31.46
CA ASN A 4 -16.00 -25.28 31.69
C ASN A 4 -14.74 -24.75 31.00
N ILE A 5 -13.70 -25.60 30.91
CA ILE A 5 -12.44 -25.26 30.23
C ILE A 5 -12.64 -25.21 28.71
N THR A 6 -13.39 -26.16 28.15
CA THR A 6 -13.75 -26.17 26.73
C THR A 6 -14.59 -24.95 26.34
N THR A 7 -15.57 -24.58 27.17
CA THR A 7 -16.39 -23.38 26.92
C THR A 7 -15.56 -22.10 27.00
N LEU A 8 -14.63 -22.00 27.95
CA LEU A 8 -13.73 -20.85 28.07
C LEU A 8 -12.77 -20.75 26.89
N ALA A 9 -12.22 -21.88 26.42
CA ALA A 9 -11.37 -21.93 25.24
C ALA A 9 -12.10 -21.50 23.96
N PHE A 10 -13.36 -21.92 23.79
CA PHE A 10 -14.20 -21.46 22.68
C PHE A 10 -14.48 -19.95 22.75
N LEU A 11 -14.75 -19.43 23.94
CA LEU A 11 -14.98 -18.00 24.14
C LEU A 11 -13.74 -17.18 23.73
N ILE A 12 -12.55 -17.65 24.14
CA ILE A 12 -11.26 -17.03 23.78
C ILE A 12 -11.02 -17.08 22.26
N LEU A 13 -11.34 -18.19 21.61
CA LEU A 13 -11.18 -18.33 20.16
C LEU A 13 -12.08 -17.37 19.38
N ILE A 14 -13.31 -17.17 19.83
CA ILE A 14 -14.25 -16.20 19.24
C ILE A 14 -13.70 -14.78 19.37
N ILE A 15 -13.17 -14.40 20.54
CA ILE A 15 -12.58 -13.08 20.77
C ILE A 15 -11.35 -12.85 19.87
N LEU A 16 -10.49 -13.86 19.71
CA LEU A 16 -9.32 -13.79 18.84
C LEU A 16 -9.70 -13.67 17.35
N SER A 17 -10.80 -14.30 16.92
CA SER A 17 -11.27 -14.25 15.53
C SER A 17 -11.75 -12.87 15.07
N ALA A 18 -12.06 -11.97 16.01
CA ALA A 18 -12.53 -10.61 15.71
C ALA A 18 -11.39 -9.60 15.48
N PHE A 19 -10.12 -9.96 15.74
CA PHE A 19 -8.99 -9.07 15.52
C PHE A 19 -8.69 -8.91 14.02
N LYS A 20 -9.05 -7.75 13.46
CA LYS A 20 -8.52 -7.30 12.17
C LYS A 20 -7.19 -6.59 12.39
N LEU A 21 -6.20 -6.88 11.57
CA LEU A 21 -4.96 -6.11 11.54
C LEU A 21 -5.29 -4.65 11.23
N ALA A 22 -4.77 -3.74 12.06
CA ALA A 22 -4.90 -2.32 11.81
C ALA A 22 -4.17 -1.97 10.49
N PRO A 23 -4.73 -1.07 9.65
CA PRO A 23 -4.05 -0.61 8.46
C PRO A 23 -2.66 -0.06 8.79
N GLN A 24 -1.67 -0.42 7.96
CA GLN A 24 -0.28 -0.03 8.13
C GLN A 24 0.14 0.93 7.01
N THR A 25 0.84 2.00 7.36
CA THR A 25 1.38 2.96 6.40
C THR A 25 2.83 2.62 6.09
N TYR A 26 3.14 2.46 4.81
CA TYR A 26 4.50 2.21 4.32
C TYR A 26 5.02 3.45 3.60
N ILE A 27 6.20 3.91 4.01
CA ILE A 27 6.92 4.99 3.32
C ILE A 27 7.64 4.39 2.11
N THR A 28 7.54 5.05 0.97
CA THR A 28 8.16 4.58 -0.27
C THR A 28 9.65 4.88 -0.30
N ASP A 29 10.47 3.96 -0.80
CA ASP A 29 11.89 4.22 -1.06
C ASP A 29 12.02 5.05 -2.34
N THR A 30 12.25 6.36 -2.18
CA THR A 30 12.34 7.33 -3.28
C THR A 30 13.53 7.10 -4.20
N LYS A 31 14.57 6.38 -3.74
CA LYS A 31 15.74 6.04 -4.56
C LYS A 31 15.51 4.82 -5.42
N LYS A 32 14.61 3.93 -5.01
CA LYS A 32 14.28 2.68 -5.73
C LYS A 32 12.97 2.75 -6.49
N SER A 33 12.20 3.83 -6.35
CA SER A 33 10.87 3.98 -6.96
C SER A 33 10.88 5.07 -8.01
N LYS A 34 10.28 4.78 -9.17
CA LYS A 34 10.08 5.74 -10.26
C LYS A 34 8.70 5.56 -10.89
N LEU A 35 8.17 6.62 -11.48
CA LEU A 35 6.98 6.56 -12.33
C LEU A 35 7.41 6.65 -13.79
N SER A 36 7.18 5.58 -14.54
CA SER A 36 7.40 5.54 -15.98
C SER A 36 6.08 5.79 -16.72
N TRP A 37 6.10 6.65 -17.73
CA TRP A 37 4.91 6.98 -18.53
C TRP A 37 5.19 6.85 -20.03
N VAL A 38 4.12 6.62 -20.78
CA VAL A 38 4.12 6.61 -22.25
C VAL A 38 3.01 7.54 -22.74
N GLY A 39 3.40 8.60 -23.44
CA GLY A 39 2.49 9.54 -24.08
C GLY A 39 2.36 9.25 -25.57
N TYR A 40 1.14 9.38 -26.09
CA TYR A 40 0.85 9.17 -27.51
C TYR A 40 0.37 10.48 -28.12
N LYS A 41 0.98 10.89 -29.23
CA LYS A 41 0.52 12.07 -30.00
C LYS A 41 0.67 11.83 -31.49
N ALA A 42 -0.46 11.78 -32.21
CA ALA A 42 -0.54 11.73 -33.68
C ALA A 42 0.50 10.80 -34.35
N GLY A 43 0.57 9.54 -33.90
CA GLY A 43 1.48 8.53 -34.45
C GLY A 43 2.87 8.46 -33.79
N SER A 44 3.24 9.42 -32.95
CA SER A 44 4.46 9.37 -32.14
C SER A 44 4.20 8.86 -30.72
N LYS A 45 5.23 8.23 -30.13
CA LYS A 45 5.26 7.80 -28.73
C LYS A 45 6.39 8.52 -28.02
N GLN A 46 6.13 9.04 -26.83
CA GLN A 46 7.14 9.58 -25.94
C GLN A 46 7.16 8.79 -24.66
N TYR A 47 8.36 8.49 -24.17
CA TYR A 47 8.59 7.80 -22.90
C TYR A 47 9.22 8.81 -21.94
N GLY A 48 8.83 8.73 -20.68
CA GLY A 48 9.48 9.52 -19.65
C GLY A 48 9.46 8.81 -18.31
N ASP A 49 10.45 9.15 -17.49
CA ASP A 49 10.56 8.70 -16.11
C ASP A 49 10.47 9.93 -15.19
N LEU A 50 9.73 9.79 -14.10
CA LEU A 50 9.62 10.79 -13.05
C LEU A 50 10.12 10.21 -11.74
N ASN A 51 11.05 10.91 -11.13
CA ASN A 51 11.58 10.56 -9.83
C ASN A 51 10.55 10.88 -8.75
N LEU A 52 10.30 9.91 -7.87
CA LEU A 52 9.47 10.09 -6.70
C LEU A 52 10.23 10.97 -5.68
N THR A 53 9.61 12.04 -5.21
CA THR A 53 10.22 12.88 -4.16
C THR A 53 9.77 12.46 -2.77
N ASN A 54 8.53 12.03 -2.64
CA ASN A 54 7.98 11.46 -1.42
C ASN A 54 6.77 10.59 -1.76
N GLY A 55 6.46 9.61 -0.93
CA GLY A 55 5.20 8.91 -1.03
C GLY A 55 4.97 7.92 0.08
N SER A 56 3.72 7.56 0.28
CA SER A 56 3.32 6.46 1.15
C SER A 56 2.08 5.76 0.63
N PHE A 57 1.89 4.51 1.05
CA PHE A 57 0.67 3.75 0.81
C PHE A 57 0.21 3.05 2.08
N VAL A 58 -1.09 2.85 2.18
CA VAL A 58 -1.75 2.20 3.30
C VAL A 58 -2.14 0.79 2.88
N MET A 59 -1.65 -0.20 3.61
CA MET A 59 -2.06 -1.60 3.47
C MET A 59 -3.08 -1.95 4.54
N ASN A 60 -4.21 -2.53 4.14
CA ASN A 60 -5.14 -3.21 5.03
C ASN A 60 -5.12 -4.70 4.71
N GLY A 61 -4.40 -5.47 5.52
CA GLY A 61 -4.07 -6.86 5.20
C GLY A 61 -3.21 -6.94 3.94
N THR A 62 -3.75 -7.53 2.87
CA THR A 62 -3.07 -7.71 1.58
C THR A 62 -3.45 -6.66 0.54
N GLN A 63 -4.33 -5.72 0.88
CA GLN A 63 -4.88 -4.74 -0.07
C GLN A 63 -4.30 -3.35 0.18
N ILE A 64 -3.93 -2.66 -0.89
CA ILE A 64 -3.63 -1.22 -0.84
C ILE A 64 -4.97 -0.47 -0.81
N THR A 65 -5.23 0.27 0.26
CA THR A 65 -6.49 1.01 0.45
C THR A 65 -6.35 2.52 0.30
N GLY A 66 -5.12 3.01 0.13
CA GLY A 66 -4.85 4.43 -0.07
C GLY A 66 -3.37 4.73 -0.18
N GLY A 67 -3.05 6.00 -0.43
CA GLY A 67 -1.69 6.47 -0.53
C GLY A 67 -1.61 7.85 -1.17
N SER A 68 -0.43 8.46 -1.09
CA SER A 68 -0.11 9.71 -1.77
C SER A 68 1.30 9.63 -2.29
N PHE A 69 1.52 10.14 -3.50
CA PHE A 69 2.81 10.14 -4.17
C PHE A 69 3.04 11.50 -4.79
N THR A 70 4.20 12.09 -4.49
CA THR A 70 4.64 13.35 -5.06
C THR A 70 5.80 13.07 -6.00
N PHE A 71 5.64 13.50 -7.26
CA PHE A 71 6.67 13.39 -8.28
C PHE A 71 7.14 14.78 -8.68
N LYS A 72 8.44 14.92 -8.94
CA LYS A 72 8.97 16.15 -9.52
C LYS A 72 9.17 15.94 -11.02
N TYR A 73 8.47 16.74 -11.81
CA TYR A 73 8.70 16.85 -13.24
C TYR A 73 9.85 17.82 -13.49
N ASN A 74 10.91 17.35 -14.16
CA ASN A 74 12.01 18.20 -14.60
C ASN A 74 11.88 18.39 -16.11
N PHE A 75 11.42 19.56 -16.53
CA PHE A 75 11.49 20.01 -17.93
C PHE A 75 12.77 20.81 -18.09
N SER A 76 13.68 20.38 -18.97
CA SER A 76 14.79 21.21 -19.44
C SER A 76 14.42 21.69 -20.83
N SER A 77 14.20 23.01 -20.97
CA SER A 77 14.03 23.69 -22.26
C SER A 77 15.37 23.90 -22.95
#